data_AF-A0A2E8D8Y2-F1
#
_entry.id   AF-A0A2E8D8Y2-F1
#
_cell.length_a   1.000
_cell.length_b   1.000
_cell.length_c   1.000
_cell.angle_alpha   90.00
_cell.angle_beta   90.00
_cell.angle_gamma   90.00
#
_symmetry.space_group_name_H-M   'P 1'
#
loop_
_entity.id
_entity.type
_entity.pdbx_description
1 polymer ?
#
loop_
_entity_poly.entity_id
_entity_poly.type
_entity_poly.pdbx_seq_one_letter_code
_entity_poly.pdbx_strand_id
1 'polypeptide(L)'
;MNDARCSRHHCALYQQGTEWFVRDLGSRNGTRVNGKKIALATPVKSGDWIRIGKTKLLFTTDLSQAAQDPGDCDSKTDSKID
;
A
#
# COMPACT_ATOMS: atom_id res chain seq x y z
N MET A 1 12.54 -8.82 2.11
CA MET A 1 12.14 -7.56 2.78
C MET A 1 12.07 -7.84 4.28
N ASN A 2 12.97 -7.28 5.09
CA ASN A 2 13.12 -7.66 6.50
C ASN A 2 12.40 -6.67 7.43
N ASP A 3 11.10 -6.45 7.20
CA ASP A 3 10.24 -5.72 8.14
C ASP A 3 9.47 -6.73 9.01
N ALA A 4 9.73 -6.75 10.30
CA ALA A 4 9.06 -7.62 11.27
C ALA A 4 7.53 -7.40 11.32
N ARG A 5 7.03 -6.27 10.80
CA ARG A 5 5.60 -5.98 10.64
C ARG A 5 5.00 -6.46 9.32
N CYS A 6 5.82 -7.01 8.42
CA CYS A 6 5.37 -7.59 7.17
C CYS A 6 5.26 -9.13 7.31
N SER A 7 4.03 -9.67 7.22
CA SER A 7 3.83 -11.12 7.10
C SER A 7 4.52 -11.66 5.84
N ARG A 8 5.04 -12.90 5.89
CA ARG A 8 5.66 -13.59 4.73
C ARG A 8 4.75 -13.60 3.48
N HIS A 9 3.45 -13.78 3.71
CA HIS A 9 2.39 -13.57 2.73
C HIS A 9 1.50 -12.45 3.27
N HIS A 10 1.76 -11.19 2.88
CA HIS A 10 1.06 -10.03 3.42
C HIS A 10 -0.17 -9.66 2.60
N CYS A 11 0.05 -9.42 1.32
CA CYS A 11 -0.97 -9.07 0.35
C CYS A 11 -0.66 -9.74 -0.98
N ALA A 12 -1.67 -9.88 -1.81
CA ALA A 12 -1.52 -10.28 -3.20
C ALA A 12 -2.02 -9.16 -4.11
N LEU A 13 -1.23 -8.86 -5.14
CA LEU A 13 -1.63 -8.09 -6.30
C LEU A 13 -2.00 -9.06 -7.42
N TYR A 14 -3.14 -8.84 -8.06
CA TYR A 14 -3.60 -9.68 -9.15
C TYR A 14 -4.43 -8.86 -10.13
N GLN A 15 -4.44 -9.29 -11.39
CA GLN A 15 -5.22 -8.65 -12.44
C GLN A 15 -6.51 -9.44 -12.67
N GLN A 16 -7.62 -8.73 -12.83
CA GLN A 16 -8.90 -9.29 -13.25
C GLN A 16 -9.42 -8.47 -14.44
N GLY A 17 -9.40 -9.06 -15.63
CA GLY A 17 -9.66 -8.34 -16.87
C GLY A 17 -8.58 -7.28 -17.10
N THR A 18 -8.99 -6.02 -17.25
CA THR A 18 -8.07 -4.89 -17.45
C THR A 18 -7.69 -4.19 -16.15
N GLU A 19 -8.29 -4.56 -15.02
CA GLU A 19 -8.11 -3.89 -13.73
C GLU A 19 -7.18 -4.67 -12.81
N TRP A 20 -6.39 -3.94 -12.02
CA TRP A 20 -5.54 -4.50 -10.99
C TRP A 20 -6.19 -4.37 -9.63
N PHE A 21 -6.03 -5.40 -8.81
CA PHE A 21 -6.57 -5.46 -7.46
C PHE A 21 -5.46 -5.83 -6.48
N VAL A 22 -5.59 -5.31 -5.26
CA VAL A 22 -4.83 -5.75 -4.09
C VAL A 22 -5.78 -6.35 -3.06
N ARG A 23 -5.39 -7.46 -2.45
CA ARG A 23 -6.07 -8.05 -1.29
C ARG A 23 -5.09 -8.36 -0.18
N ASP A 24 -5.52 -8.16 1.06
CA ASP A 24 -4.81 -8.63 2.23
C ASP A 24 -4.94 -10.17 2.36
N LEU A 25 -3.88 -10.84 2.79
CA LEU A 25 -3.83 -12.31 2.96
C LEU A 25 -3.93 -12.73 4.43
N GLY A 26 -4.62 -11.95 5.27
CA GLY A 26 -4.69 -12.18 6.71
C GLY A 26 -3.41 -11.70 7.40
N SER A 27 -2.86 -10.58 6.94
CA SER A 27 -1.64 -10.03 7.51
C SER A 27 -1.89 -9.49 8.92
N ARG A 28 -0.86 -9.50 9.77
CA ARG A 28 -1.00 -9.08 11.18
C ARG A 28 -1.41 -7.62 11.33
N ASN A 29 -0.92 -6.74 10.47
CA ASN A 29 -1.17 -5.30 10.56
C ASN A 29 -2.19 -4.80 9.52
N GLY A 30 -2.57 -5.65 8.58
CA GLY A 30 -3.39 -5.33 7.43
C GLY A 30 -2.64 -4.54 6.36
N THR A 31 -3.23 -4.55 5.17
CA THR A 31 -2.80 -3.78 4.00
C THR A 31 -3.53 -2.44 3.95
N ARG A 32 -2.84 -1.38 3.51
CA ARG A 32 -3.45 -0.07 3.25
C ARG A 32 -3.20 0.37 1.82
N VAL A 33 -4.17 1.06 1.23
CA VAL A 33 -4.07 1.73 -0.07
C VAL A 33 -4.33 3.21 0.15
N ASN A 34 -3.41 4.08 -0.27
CA ASN A 34 -3.48 5.54 -0.09
C ASN A 34 -3.86 5.94 1.35
N GLY A 35 -3.19 5.33 2.33
CA GLY A 35 -3.39 5.57 3.76
C GLY A 35 -4.60 4.85 4.40
N LYS A 36 -5.53 4.33 3.60
CA LYS A 36 -6.77 3.67 4.08
C LYS A 36 -6.58 2.16 4.17
N LYS A 37 -6.93 1.57 5.33
CA LYS A 37 -6.90 0.11 5.52
C LYS A 37 -8.00 -0.55 4.68
N ILE A 38 -7.64 -1.57 3.92
CA ILE A 38 -8.59 -2.32 3.09
C ILE A 38 -9.11 -3.53 3.87
N ALA A 39 -10.38 -3.87 3.66
CA ALA A 39 -11.03 -5.06 4.23
C ALA A 39 -11.30 -6.15 3.18
N LEU A 40 -11.50 -5.74 1.92
CA LEU A 40 -11.76 -6.61 0.79
C LEU A 40 -10.76 -6.30 -0.33
N ALA A 41 -10.79 -7.13 -1.38
CA ALA A 41 -10.07 -6.84 -2.61
C ALA A 41 -10.43 -5.43 -3.11
N THR A 42 -9.43 -4.59 -3.31
CA THR A 42 -9.59 -3.18 -3.66
C THR A 42 -8.88 -2.92 -4.98
N PRO A 43 -9.53 -2.27 -5.96
CA PRO A 43 -8.88 -1.91 -7.22
C PRO A 43 -7.75 -0.90 -6.98
N VAL A 44 -6.68 -1.00 -7.75
CA VAL A 44 -5.50 -0.11 -7.70
C VAL A 44 -5.13 0.37 -9.10
N LYS A 45 -4.61 1.59 -9.17
CA LYS A 45 -4.20 2.26 -10.40
C LYS A 45 -2.76 2.74 -10.27
N SER A 46 -2.07 2.88 -11.41
CA SER A 46 -0.72 3.44 -11.44
C SER A 46 -0.67 4.77 -10.68
N GLY A 47 0.29 4.90 -9.77
CA GLY A 47 0.40 6.02 -8.84
C GLY A 47 -0.12 5.73 -7.42
N ASP A 48 -0.88 4.65 -7.20
CA ASP A 48 -1.40 4.30 -5.87
C ASP A 48 -0.29 3.78 -4.95
N TRP A 49 -0.36 4.21 -3.69
CA TRP A 49 0.53 3.75 -2.63
C TRP A 49 -0.08 2.60 -1.85
N ILE A 50 0.60 1.47 -1.85
CA ILE A 50 0.27 0.31 -1.03
C ILE A 50 1.22 0.28 0.15
N ARG A 51 0.69 0.19 1.37
CA ARG A 51 1.48 0.09 2.58
C ARG A 51 1.23 -1.24 3.29
N ILE A 52 2.31 -1.94 3.57
CA ILE A 52 2.36 -3.19 4.34
C ILE A 52 3.34 -3.01 5.49
N GLY A 53 2.86 -3.09 6.74
CA GLY A 53 3.69 -2.77 7.90
C GLY A 53 4.24 -1.31 7.84
N LYS A 54 5.57 -1.17 7.80
CA LYS A 54 6.29 0.09 7.61
C LYS A 54 6.75 0.32 6.15
N THR A 55 6.60 -0.67 5.29
CA THR A 55 6.98 -0.59 3.87
C THR A 55 5.91 0.13 3.06
N LYS A 56 6.32 1.13 2.27
CA LYS A 56 5.52 1.77 1.21
C LYS A 56 5.93 1.17 -0.15
N LEU A 57 4.95 0.84 -0.98
CA LEU A 57 5.09 0.29 -2.32
C LEU A 57 4.30 1.17 -3.29
N LEU A 58 4.95 1.68 -4.33
CA LEU A 58 4.26 2.37 -5.42
C LEU A 58 3.76 1.34 -6.43
N PHE A 59 2.46 1.36 -6.74
CA PHE A 59 1.94 0.57 -7.84
C PHE A 59 2.09 1.33 -9.15
N THR A 60 2.71 0.71 -10.16
CA THR A 60 2.77 1.25 -11.52
C THR A 60 2.71 0.13 -12.55
N THR A 61 2.01 0.37 -13.65
CA THR A 61 2.03 -0.45 -14.87
C THR A 61 3.12 -0.03 -15.85
N ASP A 62 3.78 1.09 -15.58
CA ASP A 62 4.84 1.68 -16.39
C ASP A 62 6.05 1.98 -15.50
N LEU A 63 7.11 1.19 -15.68
CA LEU A 63 8.33 1.31 -14.88
C LEU A 63 9.06 2.63 -15.12
N SER A 64 8.83 3.32 -16.24
CA SER A 64 9.41 4.64 -16.48
C SER A 64 8.87 5.68 -15.48
N GLN A 65 7.69 5.44 -14.90
CA GLN A 65 7.03 6.31 -13.93
C GLN A 65 7.38 5.96 -12.47
N ALA A 66 8.12 4.89 -12.22
CA ALA A 66 8.42 4.41 -10.86
C ALA A 66 9.32 5.37 -10.04
N ALA A 67 10.02 6.30 -10.70
CA ALA A 67 10.98 7.22 -10.09
C ALA A 67 10.38 8.56 -9.63
N GLN A 68 9.09 8.83 -9.90
CA GLN A 68 8.45 10.05 -9.43
C GLN A 68 7.92 9.84 -8.01
N ASP A 69 8.65 10.35 -7.03
CA ASP A 69 8.23 10.40 -5.62
C ASP A 69 7.16 11.49 -5.44
N PRO A 70 5.84 11.17 -5.30
CA PRO A 70 4.77 12.16 -5.24
C PRO A 70 4.55 12.71 -3.82
N GLY A 71 5.54 12.58 -2.94
CA GLY A 71 5.52 13.27 -1.65
C GLY A 71 4.69 12.56 -0.58
N ASP A 72 5.31 12.54 0.60
CA ASP A 72 4.79 12.04 1.86
C ASP A 72 3.53 12.82 2.29
N CYS A 73 2.34 12.24 2.16
CA CYS A 73 1.09 12.82 2.66
C CYS A 73 0.68 12.24 4.03
N ASP A 74 1.63 11.98 4.94
CA ASP A 74 1.33 11.71 6.36
C ASP A 74 1.57 12.98 7.20
N SER A 75 0.77 14.03 6.95
CA SER A 75 0.60 15.14 7.91
C SER A 75 -0.35 14.71 9.03
N LYS A 76 0.22 14.08 10.07
CA LYS A 76 -0.36 14.14 11.42
C LYS A 76 0.72 14.50 12.41
N THR A 77 0.86 15.81 12.61
CA THR A 77 1.34 16.37 13.87
C THR A 77 0.39 15.87 14.96
N ASP A 78 0.85 14.94 15.80
CA ASP A 78 0.25 14.77 17.12
C ASP A 78 0.58 16.03 17.91
N SER A 79 -0.38 16.95 17.89
CA SER A 79 -0.44 18.09 18.80
C SER A 79 -0.49 17.53 20.23
N LYS A 80 0.65 17.60 20.92
CA LYS A 80 0.68 17.58 22.38
C LYS A 80 -0.08 18.82 22.85
N ILE A 81 -1.27 18.62 23.39
CA ILE A 81 -1.96 19.58 24.25
C ILE A 81 -2.12 18.87 25.60
N ASP A 82 -1.66 19.60 26.62
CA ASP A 82 -1.57 19.33 28.06
C ASP A 82 -0.42 18.45 28.56
#